data_AF-A0A945AYU4-F1
#
_entry.id   AF-A0A945AYU4-F1
#
_cell.length_a   1.000
_cell.length_b   1.000
_cell.length_c   1.000
_cell.angle_alpha   90.00
_cell.angle_beta   90.00
_cell.angle_gamma   90.00
#
_symmetry.space_group_name_H-M   'P 1'
#
loop_
_entity.id
_entity.type
_entity.pdbx_description
1 polymer ?
#
loop_
_entity_poly.entity_id
_entity_poly.type
_entity_poly.pdbx_seq_one_letter_code
_entity_poly.pdbx_strand_id
1 'polypeptide(L)'
;MTSFIDTHCHLDILESTPEESIIEAKQAGVQRMVTIAVDEPSLDFVSSTVQKFPSVYGSVGFHPHDASKLTTSLLQKIRQLAEEQHKLIAIGEIGLDYHYMNSPAEIQQQAFRKQLQLSVELNLPVILHSREAETDTLKILQEFPVPSLGVAHSFTSSIEMAKVLVDMGWYLGINGIVTFKNAEDLQEVVRWLP
;
A
#
# COMPACT_ATOMS: atom_id res chain seq x y z
N MET A 1 25.97 -6.93 -9.42
CA MET A 1 25.10 -7.31 -8.30
C MET A 1 23.69 -6.91 -8.67
N THR A 2 22.72 -7.78 -8.43
CA THR A 2 21.30 -7.47 -8.63
C THR A 2 20.88 -6.39 -7.63
N SER A 3 20.15 -5.38 -8.07
CA SER A 3 19.64 -4.28 -7.24
C SER A 3 18.14 -4.43 -7.09
N PHE A 4 17.64 -4.42 -5.86
CA PHE A 4 16.22 -4.53 -5.55
C PHE A 4 15.65 -3.24 -4.98
N ILE A 5 14.34 -3.05 -5.15
CA ILE A 5 13.53 -2.08 -4.42
C ILE A 5 12.44 -2.88 -3.72
N ASP A 6 12.35 -2.73 -2.41
CA ASP A 6 11.22 -3.26 -1.65
C ASP A 6 10.08 -2.25 -1.70
N THR A 7 9.01 -2.57 -2.42
CA THR A 7 7.90 -1.62 -2.64
C THR A 7 6.92 -1.56 -1.48
N HIS A 8 7.03 -2.43 -0.47
CA HIS A 8 6.08 -2.48 0.64
C HIS A 8 6.67 -3.15 1.88
N CYS A 9 7.10 -2.37 2.86
CA CYS A 9 7.55 -2.88 4.16
C CYS A 9 6.97 -2.08 5.33
N HIS A 10 6.86 -2.72 6.49
CA HIS A 10 6.44 -2.07 7.74
C HIS A 10 7.63 -2.04 8.70
N LEU A 11 8.48 -1.00 8.57
CA LEU A 11 9.68 -0.84 9.40
C LEU A 11 9.36 -0.58 10.88
N ASP A 12 8.14 -0.15 11.18
CA ASP A 12 7.62 0.19 12.51
C ASP A 12 7.33 -1.03 13.40
N ILE A 13 7.12 -2.21 12.79
CA ILE A 13 6.76 -3.43 13.50
C ILE A 13 7.86 -4.51 13.46
N LEU A 14 9.05 -4.18 12.93
CA LEU A 14 10.19 -5.08 12.95
C LEU A 14 10.77 -5.22 14.36
N GLU A 15 11.33 -6.39 14.66
CA GLU A 15 12.01 -6.63 15.95
C GLU A 15 13.29 -5.80 16.10
N SER A 16 14.01 -5.59 14.99
CA SER A 16 15.22 -4.76 14.92
C SER A 16 14.87 -3.28 14.73
N THR A 17 15.82 -2.40 15.02
CA THR A 17 15.63 -0.97 14.72
C THR A 17 15.54 -0.73 13.20
N PRO A 18 14.89 0.37 12.75
CA PRO A 18 14.88 0.72 11.33
C PRO A 18 16.28 0.85 10.74
N GLU A 19 17.24 1.38 11.50
CA GLU A 19 18.62 1.59 11.02
C GLU A 19 19.35 0.27 10.76
N GLU A 20 19.26 -0.68 11.70
CA GLU A 20 19.80 -2.03 11.53
C GLU A 20 19.16 -2.75 10.34
N SER A 21 17.82 -2.70 10.26
CA SER A 21 17.05 -3.34 9.18
C SER A 21 17.42 -2.79 7.80
N ILE A 22 17.63 -1.47 7.69
CA ILE A 22 18.06 -0.82 6.43
C ILE A 22 19.47 -1.26 6.03
N ILE A 23 20.38 -1.39 7.00
CA ILE A 23 21.76 -1.85 6.74
C ILE A 23 21.75 -3.30 6.25
N GLU A 24 21.01 -4.18 6.90
CA GLU A 24 20.87 -5.59 6.50
C GLU A 24 20.24 -5.72 5.12
N ALA A 25 19.14 -4.99 4.87
CA ALA A 25 18.47 -4.97 3.56
C ALA A 25 19.44 -4.53 2.45
N LYS A 26 20.27 -3.51 2.71
CA LYS A 26 21.29 -3.04 1.76
C LYS A 26 22.36 -4.10 1.48
N GLN A 27 22.80 -4.83 2.50
CA GLN A 27 23.75 -5.95 2.34
C GLN A 27 23.14 -7.10 1.51
N ALA A 28 21.82 -7.30 1.60
CA ALA A 28 21.07 -8.24 0.77
C ALA A 28 20.76 -7.72 -0.65
N GLY A 29 21.15 -6.49 -0.99
CA GLY A 29 20.98 -5.89 -2.33
C GLY A 29 19.75 -4.99 -2.49
N VAL A 30 18.94 -4.78 -1.44
CA VAL A 30 17.81 -3.83 -1.43
C VAL A 30 18.34 -2.41 -1.30
N GLN A 31 18.30 -1.65 -2.40
CA GLN A 31 18.88 -0.29 -2.44
C GLN A 31 17.91 0.80 -1.99
N ARG A 32 16.60 0.54 -2.11
CA ARG A 32 15.52 1.44 -1.69
C ARG A 32 14.36 0.63 -1.14
N MET A 33 13.57 1.24 -0.29
CA MET A 33 12.35 0.65 0.24
C MET A 33 11.25 1.69 0.43
N VAL A 34 10.00 1.24 0.47
CA VAL A 34 8.82 2.06 0.76
C VAL A 34 8.18 1.56 2.06
N THR A 35 8.25 2.39 3.12
CA THR A 35 7.63 2.08 4.41
C THR A 35 6.22 2.64 4.49
N ILE A 36 5.30 1.88 5.08
CA ILE A 36 3.86 2.05 4.86
C ILE A 36 3.15 2.48 6.14
N ALA A 37 2.38 3.57 6.08
CA ALA A 37 1.48 3.95 7.17
C ALA A 37 0.12 3.25 7.01
N VAL A 38 -0.44 2.82 8.15
CA VAL A 38 -1.71 2.10 8.24
C VAL A 38 -2.68 2.72 9.25
N ASP A 39 -2.18 3.58 10.14
CA ASP A 39 -2.90 4.19 11.25
C ASP A 39 -2.22 5.49 11.73
N GLU A 40 -2.75 6.13 12.76
CA GLU A 40 -2.21 7.41 13.25
C GLU A 40 -0.76 7.33 13.77
N PRO A 41 -0.40 6.35 14.64
CA PRO A 41 1.00 6.17 15.06
C PRO A 41 1.98 5.97 13.89
N SER A 42 1.60 5.13 12.92
CA SER A 42 2.48 4.85 11.77
C SER A 42 2.62 6.05 10.83
N LEU A 43 1.66 6.98 10.75
CA LEU A 43 1.84 8.24 10.03
C LEU A 43 3.05 9.04 10.56
N ASP A 44 3.17 9.15 11.88
CA ASP A 44 4.28 9.88 12.52
C ASP A 44 5.62 9.14 12.37
N PHE A 45 5.58 7.81 12.51
CA PHE A 45 6.74 6.96 12.27
C PHE A 45 7.26 7.09 10.83
N VAL A 46 6.39 6.96 9.82
CA VAL A 46 6.78 7.01 8.40
C VAL A 46 7.33 8.38 8.06
N SER A 47 6.64 9.45 8.47
CA SER A 47 7.06 10.85 8.31
C SER A 47 8.47 11.11 8.84
N SER A 48 8.77 10.66 10.06
CA SER A 48 10.10 10.83 10.66
C SER A 48 11.17 9.94 9.97
N THR A 49 10.81 8.72 9.61
CA THR A 49 11.72 7.74 9.01
C THR A 49 12.20 8.18 7.63
N VAL A 50 11.30 8.68 6.77
CA VAL A 50 11.69 9.10 5.41
C VAL A 50 12.62 10.33 5.42
N GLN A 51 12.51 11.19 6.44
CA GLN A 51 13.42 12.33 6.61
C GLN A 51 14.80 11.88 7.10
N LYS A 52 14.86 10.88 7.99
CA LYS A 52 16.10 10.39 8.56
C LYS A 52 16.95 9.57 7.57
N PHE A 53 16.31 8.73 6.75
CA PHE A 53 17.04 7.72 5.95
C PHE A 53 16.92 7.97 4.45
N PRO A 54 18.00 8.37 3.74
CA PRO A 54 17.94 8.72 2.32
C PRO A 54 17.37 7.64 1.38
N SER A 55 17.59 6.36 1.68
CA SER A 55 17.10 5.21 0.88
C SER A 55 15.66 4.80 1.14
N VAL A 56 14.98 5.40 2.14
CA VAL A 56 13.62 5.03 2.54
C VAL A 56 12.62 6.07 2.04
N TYR A 57 11.65 5.61 1.25
CA TYR A 57 10.46 6.36 0.86
C TYR A 57 9.28 5.88 1.69
N GLY A 58 8.13 6.52 1.58
CA GLY A 58 6.95 6.05 2.30
C GLY A 58 5.63 6.38 1.63
N SER A 59 4.57 5.80 2.19
CA SER A 59 3.19 6.12 1.85
C SER A 59 2.44 6.53 3.12
N VAL A 60 1.46 7.40 2.94
CA VAL A 60 0.59 7.85 4.04
C VAL A 60 -0.86 7.51 3.74
N GLY A 61 -1.52 6.87 4.70
CA GLY A 61 -2.88 6.37 4.53
C GLY A 61 -3.40 5.74 5.82
N PHE A 62 -4.64 5.29 5.75
CA PHE A 62 -5.35 4.57 6.80
C PHE A 62 -5.90 3.27 6.23
N HIS A 63 -5.45 2.17 6.83
CA HIS A 63 -5.78 0.81 6.44
C HIS A 63 -7.28 0.51 6.71
N PRO A 64 -7.94 -0.36 5.91
CA PRO A 64 -9.33 -0.76 6.14
C PRO A 64 -9.64 -1.22 7.57
N HIS A 65 -8.68 -1.83 8.27
CA HIS A 65 -8.88 -2.25 9.66
C HIS A 65 -9.20 -1.07 10.59
N ASP A 66 -8.53 0.06 10.40
CA ASP A 66 -8.67 1.27 11.20
C ASP A 66 -9.54 2.34 10.53
N ALA A 67 -10.29 1.99 9.48
CA ALA A 67 -11.17 2.91 8.76
C ALA A 67 -12.15 3.67 9.67
N SER A 68 -12.64 3.03 10.73
CA SER A 68 -13.53 3.66 11.74
C SER A 68 -12.87 4.78 12.55
N LYS A 69 -11.54 4.82 12.62
CA LYS A 69 -10.77 5.84 13.31
C LYS A 69 -10.40 7.02 12.41
N LEU A 70 -10.62 6.92 11.09
CA LEU A 70 -10.27 8.00 10.15
C LEU A 70 -11.19 9.21 10.32
N THR A 71 -10.70 10.21 11.03
CA THR A 71 -11.37 11.50 11.22
C THR A 71 -10.98 12.51 10.14
N THR A 72 -11.74 13.61 10.03
CA THR A 72 -11.40 14.73 9.12
C THR A 72 -10.02 15.33 9.45
N SER A 73 -9.65 15.43 10.72
CA SER A 73 -8.33 15.95 11.12
C SER A 73 -7.19 15.01 10.72
N LEU A 74 -7.40 13.70 10.80
CA LEU A 74 -6.41 12.73 10.33
C LEU A 74 -6.28 12.75 8.80
N LEU A 75 -7.39 12.88 8.07
CA LEU A 75 -7.33 13.05 6.62
C LEU A 75 -6.58 14.34 6.21
N GLN A 76 -6.75 15.43 6.97
CA GLN A 76 -5.98 16.66 6.78
C GLN A 76 -4.48 16.46 7.10
N LYS A 77 -4.15 15.71 8.16
CA LYS A 77 -2.76 15.34 8.49
C LYS A 77 -2.10 14.57 7.33
N ILE A 78 -2.80 13.58 6.76
CA ILE A 78 -2.31 12.81 5.59
C ILE A 78 -2.01 13.75 4.42
N ARG A 79 -2.93 14.68 4.09
CA ARG A 79 -2.71 15.68 3.04
C ARG A 79 -1.45 16.51 3.31
N GLN A 80 -1.36 17.10 4.50
CA GLN A 80 -0.26 17.98 4.86
C GLN A 80 1.09 17.26 4.73
N LEU A 81 1.19 16.03 5.27
CA LEU A 81 2.40 15.23 5.16
C LEU A 81 2.78 14.98 3.70
N ALA A 82 1.82 14.55 2.87
CA ALA A 82 2.04 14.26 1.46
C ALA A 82 2.45 15.49 0.64
N GLU A 83 1.95 16.69 0.97
CA GLU A 83 2.32 17.95 0.31
C GLU A 83 3.71 18.45 0.76
N GLU A 84 4.05 18.29 2.04
CA GLU A 84 5.29 18.84 2.63
C GLU A 84 6.52 17.94 2.40
N GLN A 85 6.34 16.63 2.26
CA GLN A 85 7.45 15.67 2.24
C GLN A 85 7.53 14.92 0.92
N HIS A 86 8.48 15.32 0.07
CA HIS A 86 8.69 14.75 -1.26
C HIS A 86 9.05 13.25 -1.30
N LYS A 87 9.34 12.62 -0.15
CA LYS A 87 9.62 11.18 -0.03
C LYS A 87 8.40 10.36 0.35
N LEU A 88 7.28 11.01 0.64
CA LEU A 88 5.96 10.40 0.75
C LEU A 88 5.36 10.38 -0.65
N ILE A 89 5.44 9.22 -1.30
CA ILE A 89 5.26 9.09 -2.76
C ILE A 89 3.93 8.45 -3.16
N ALA A 90 3.10 8.06 -2.19
CA ALA A 90 1.82 7.41 -2.44
C ALA A 90 0.83 7.65 -1.30
N ILE A 91 -0.46 7.54 -1.63
CA ILE A 91 -1.53 7.39 -0.63
C ILE A 91 -1.76 5.90 -0.40
N GLY A 92 -1.59 5.47 0.84
CA GLY A 92 -1.58 4.04 1.15
C GLY A 92 -0.95 3.74 2.51
N GLU A 93 -1.29 2.63 3.16
CA GLU A 93 -2.11 1.53 2.65
C GLU A 93 -3.61 1.83 2.79
N ILE A 94 -4.38 1.72 1.69
CA ILE A 94 -5.82 1.99 1.69
C ILE A 94 -6.56 0.91 0.91
N GLY A 95 -7.83 0.68 1.21
CA GLY A 95 -8.66 -0.27 0.46
C GLY A 95 -9.70 -0.95 1.32
N LEU A 96 -9.92 -2.25 1.10
CA LEU A 96 -10.98 -3.04 1.75
C LEU A 96 -10.46 -4.40 2.24
N ASP A 97 -10.82 -4.78 3.46
CA ASP A 97 -10.57 -6.09 4.05
C ASP A 97 -11.86 -6.63 4.66
N TYR A 98 -12.48 -7.60 3.96
CA TYR A 98 -13.71 -8.27 4.40
C TYR A 98 -13.45 -9.58 5.14
N HIS A 99 -12.19 -9.96 5.30
CA HIS A 99 -11.81 -11.15 6.04
C HIS A 99 -11.89 -10.90 7.56
N TYR A 100 -11.23 -9.84 8.04
CA TYR A 100 -11.20 -9.53 9.48
C TYR A 100 -12.35 -8.64 9.94
N MET A 101 -12.83 -7.75 9.07
CA MET A 101 -13.98 -6.87 9.35
C MET A 101 -13.84 -6.03 10.65
N ASN A 102 -12.61 -5.62 11.00
CA ASN A 102 -12.33 -4.78 12.18
C ASN A 102 -13.06 -3.42 12.14
N SER A 103 -13.39 -2.95 10.93
CA SER A 103 -14.33 -1.85 10.69
C SER A 103 -15.47 -2.34 9.79
N PRO A 104 -16.72 -1.86 9.95
CA PRO A 104 -17.83 -2.26 9.09
C PRO A 104 -17.56 -1.95 7.62
N ALA A 105 -18.02 -2.81 6.70
CA ALA A 105 -17.76 -2.69 5.26
C ALA A 105 -18.10 -1.29 4.71
N GLU A 106 -19.25 -0.73 5.09
CA GLU A 106 -19.66 0.62 4.66
C GLU A 106 -18.66 1.71 5.11
N ILE A 107 -18.13 1.60 6.34
CA ILE A 107 -17.13 2.53 6.87
C ILE A 107 -15.80 2.37 6.13
N GLN A 108 -15.37 1.14 5.84
CA GLN A 108 -14.19 0.90 5.02
C GLN A 108 -14.34 1.52 3.63
N GLN A 109 -15.47 1.31 2.97
CA GLN A 109 -15.75 1.87 1.64
C GLN A 109 -15.76 3.40 1.66
N GLN A 110 -16.35 4.03 2.68
CA GLN A 110 -16.32 5.49 2.83
C GLN A 110 -14.89 6.03 3.05
N ALA A 111 -14.10 5.37 3.91
CA ALA A 111 -12.70 5.74 4.14
C ALA A 111 -11.85 5.56 2.89
N PHE A 112 -12.05 4.47 2.14
CA PHE A 112 -11.35 4.20 0.89
C PHE A 112 -11.64 5.30 -0.14
N ARG A 113 -12.92 5.65 -0.37
CA ARG A 113 -13.31 6.74 -1.28
C ARG A 113 -12.68 8.09 -0.91
N LYS A 114 -12.67 8.45 0.37
CA LYS A 114 -12.06 9.71 0.85
C LYS A 114 -10.56 9.77 0.54
N GLN A 115 -9.86 8.65 0.69
CA GLN A 115 -8.42 8.58 0.44
C GLN A 115 -8.07 8.47 -1.05
N LEU A 116 -8.91 7.82 -1.87
CA LEU A 116 -8.81 7.87 -3.33
C LEU A 116 -9.00 9.29 -3.87
N GLN A 117 -9.99 10.01 -3.36
CA GLN A 117 -10.20 11.42 -3.70
C GLN A 117 -8.94 12.25 -3.39
N LEU A 118 -8.31 12.02 -2.24
CA LEU A 118 -7.05 12.68 -1.87
C LEU A 118 -5.90 12.33 -2.83
N SER A 119 -5.77 11.06 -3.22
CA SER A 119 -4.78 10.62 -4.21
C SER A 119 -4.95 11.34 -5.55
N VAL A 120 -6.19 11.48 -6.03
CA VAL A 120 -6.51 12.22 -7.27
C VAL A 120 -6.12 13.69 -7.14
N GLU A 121 -6.50 14.34 -6.03
CA GLU A 121 -6.21 15.76 -5.81
C GLU A 121 -4.71 16.08 -5.71
N LEU A 122 -3.94 15.18 -5.10
CA LEU A 122 -2.49 15.32 -4.95
C LEU A 122 -1.69 14.75 -6.12
N ASN A 123 -2.36 14.11 -7.09
CA ASN A 123 -1.74 13.39 -8.19
C ASN A 123 -0.68 12.37 -7.71
N LEU A 124 -1.01 11.63 -6.65
CA LEU A 124 -0.16 10.58 -6.07
C LEU A 124 -0.72 9.18 -6.39
N PRO A 125 0.12 8.19 -6.69
CA PRO A 125 -0.32 6.80 -6.85
C PRO A 125 -0.87 6.22 -5.53
N VAL A 126 -1.53 5.07 -5.65
CA VAL A 126 -2.17 4.38 -4.52
C VAL A 126 -1.46 3.07 -4.21
N ILE A 127 -1.26 2.78 -2.92
CA ILE A 127 -0.93 1.43 -2.44
C ILE A 127 -2.23 0.81 -1.92
N LEU A 128 -2.75 -0.14 -2.70
CA LEU A 128 -4.07 -0.73 -2.55
C LEU A 128 -4.02 -2.06 -1.81
N HIS A 129 -4.74 -2.11 -0.69
CA HIS A 129 -5.11 -3.35 0.00
C HIS A 129 -6.46 -3.86 -0.49
N SER A 130 -6.54 -5.14 -0.84
CA SER A 130 -7.83 -5.79 -1.08
C SER A 130 -7.79 -7.23 -0.60
N ARG A 131 -8.76 -7.60 0.23
CA ARG A 131 -8.89 -8.96 0.74
C ARG A 131 -10.35 -9.36 0.86
N GLU A 132 -10.73 -10.41 0.15
CA GLU A 132 -12.12 -10.92 0.10
C GLU A 132 -13.16 -9.84 -0.28
N ALA A 133 -12.73 -8.77 -0.96
CA ALA A 133 -13.52 -7.57 -1.24
C ALA A 133 -13.44 -7.15 -2.73
N GLU A 134 -13.03 -8.07 -3.61
CA GLU A 134 -12.64 -7.80 -5.01
C GLU A 134 -13.69 -6.98 -5.78
N THR A 135 -14.97 -7.39 -5.71
CA THR A 135 -16.08 -6.74 -6.41
C THR A 135 -16.23 -5.27 -5.99
N ASP A 136 -16.24 -4.99 -4.69
CA ASP A 136 -16.41 -3.63 -4.18
C ASP A 136 -15.15 -2.80 -4.36
N THR A 137 -13.96 -3.40 -4.26
CA THR A 137 -12.69 -2.73 -4.57
C THR A 137 -12.69 -2.24 -6.02
N LEU A 138 -12.96 -3.12 -6.99
CA LEU A 138 -12.95 -2.75 -8.41
C LEU A 138 -14.02 -1.71 -8.73
N LYS A 139 -15.23 -1.86 -8.17
CA LYS A 139 -16.31 -0.89 -8.34
C LYS A 139 -15.88 0.49 -7.86
N ILE A 140 -15.30 0.59 -6.67
CA ILE A 140 -14.86 1.87 -6.10
C ILE A 140 -13.70 2.46 -6.90
N LEU A 141 -12.72 1.66 -7.34
CA LEU A 141 -11.62 2.15 -8.16
C LEU A 141 -12.09 2.79 -9.48
N GLN A 142 -13.17 2.29 -10.08
CA GLN A 142 -13.77 2.85 -11.30
C GLN A 142 -14.48 4.20 -11.07
N GLU A 143 -14.79 4.56 -9.82
CA GLU A 143 -15.40 5.85 -9.48
C GLU A 143 -14.38 7.01 -9.53
N PHE A 144 -13.07 6.72 -9.50
CA PHE A 144 -12.00 7.72 -9.40
C PHE A 144 -10.98 7.59 -10.54
N PRO A 145 -10.57 8.71 -11.17
CA PRO A 145 -9.48 8.71 -12.13
C PRO A 145 -8.13 8.70 -11.39
N VAL A 146 -7.84 7.62 -10.67
CA VAL A 146 -6.60 7.48 -9.88
C VAL A 146 -5.39 7.67 -10.80
N PRO A 147 -4.37 8.43 -10.38
CA PRO A 147 -3.14 8.57 -11.14
C PRO A 147 -2.56 7.20 -11.49
N SER A 148 -1.96 7.09 -12.69
CA SER A 148 -1.27 5.88 -13.12
C SER A 148 -0.19 5.48 -12.10
N LEU A 149 0.20 4.20 -12.09
CA LEU A 149 1.23 3.62 -11.21
C LEU A 149 0.77 3.22 -9.79
N GLY A 150 -0.53 3.02 -9.56
CA GLY A 150 -1.01 2.36 -8.35
C GLY A 150 -0.51 0.91 -8.25
N VAL A 151 -0.32 0.42 -7.03
CA VAL A 151 0.12 -0.96 -6.75
C VAL A 151 -0.93 -1.66 -5.90
N ALA A 152 -1.50 -2.77 -6.37
CA ALA A 152 -2.20 -3.71 -5.52
C ALA A 152 -1.16 -4.56 -4.78
N HIS A 153 -0.80 -4.14 -3.57
CA HIS A 153 0.29 -4.78 -2.83
C HIS A 153 -0.15 -6.15 -2.29
N SER A 154 0.83 -7.02 -2.01
CA SER A 154 0.59 -8.36 -1.46
C SER A 154 -0.53 -9.12 -2.20
N PHE A 155 -0.53 -9.06 -3.52
CA PHE A 155 -1.60 -9.60 -4.35
C PHE A 155 -1.74 -11.10 -4.12
N THR A 156 -2.94 -11.52 -3.70
CA THR A 156 -3.31 -12.93 -3.44
C THR A 156 -4.71 -13.25 -3.97
N SER A 157 -5.26 -12.37 -4.80
CA SER A 157 -6.58 -12.48 -5.40
C SER A 157 -6.59 -13.31 -6.69
N SER A 158 -7.78 -13.47 -7.26
CA SER A 158 -8.01 -14.22 -8.49
C SER A 158 -7.27 -13.67 -9.73
N ILE A 159 -7.00 -14.53 -10.73
CA ILE A 159 -6.42 -14.12 -12.02
C ILE A 159 -7.35 -13.19 -12.79
N GLU A 160 -8.66 -13.30 -12.58
CA GLU A 160 -9.66 -12.39 -13.10
C GLU A 160 -9.45 -10.97 -12.57
N MET A 161 -9.24 -10.81 -11.26
CA MET A 161 -8.93 -9.50 -10.68
C MET A 161 -7.57 -8.98 -11.19
N ALA A 162 -6.57 -9.85 -11.31
CA ALA A 162 -5.25 -9.49 -11.83
C ALA A 162 -5.35 -8.88 -13.25
N LYS A 163 -6.12 -9.52 -14.14
CA LYS A 163 -6.38 -9.03 -15.51
C LYS A 163 -7.01 -7.65 -15.51
N VAL A 164 -8.07 -7.45 -14.72
CA VAL A 164 -8.76 -6.16 -14.65
C VAL A 164 -7.82 -5.06 -14.14
N LEU A 165 -7.05 -5.32 -13.09
CA LEU A 165 -6.11 -4.34 -12.54
C LEU A 165 -5.00 -3.97 -13.54
N VAL A 166 -4.41 -4.94 -14.22
CA VAL A 166 -3.38 -4.69 -15.25
C VAL A 166 -3.95 -3.92 -16.44
N ASP A 167 -5.15 -4.26 -16.91
CA ASP A 167 -5.85 -3.51 -17.96
C ASP A 167 -6.15 -2.07 -17.55
N MET A 168 -6.38 -1.84 -16.25
CA MET A 168 -6.52 -0.50 -15.65
C MET A 168 -5.18 0.21 -15.41
N GLY A 169 -4.04 -0.41 -15.73
CA GLY A 169 -2.70 0.17 -15.57
C GLY A 169 -2.10 0.08 -14.16
N TRP A 170 -2.60 -0.84 -13.33
CA TRP A 170 -2.05 -1.10 -11.98
C TRP A 170 -0.92 -2.13 -12.02
N TYR A 171 0.01 -1.97 -11.08
CA TYR A 171 1.01 -2.99 -10.78
C TYR A 171 0.50 -3.97 -9.71
N LEU A 172 0.97 -5.21 -9.76
CA LEU A 172 0.69 -6.21 -8.72
C LEU A 172 1.94 -6.44 -7.88
N GLY A 173 1.83 -6.24 -6.57
CA GLY A 173 2.89 -6.49 -5.61
C GLY A 173 2.96 -7.97 -5.24
N ILE A 174 4.05 -8.63 -5.60
CA ILE A 174 4.28 -10.06 -5.31
C ILE A 174 5.27 -10.19 -4.16
N ASN A 175 4.88 -10.89 -3.10
CA ASN A 175 5.73 -11.12 -1.93
C ASN A 175 6.06 -12.61 -1.75
N GLY A 176 6.63 -12.97 -0.60
CA GLY A 176 7.07 -14.33 -0.29
C GLY A 176 5.98 -15.42 -0.37
N ILE A 177 4.69 -15.07 -0.35
CA ILE A 177 3.59 -16.03 -0.45
C ILE A 177 3.69 -16.86 -1.75
N VAL A 178 4.20 -16.28 -2.84
CA VAL A 178 4.40 -17.00 -4.12
C VAL A 178 5.28 -18.26 -3.96
N THR A 179 6.16 -18.27 -2.96
CA THR A 179 7.08 -19.40 -2.71
C THR A 179 6.43 -20.56 -1.96
N PHE A 180 5.21 -20.37 -1.43
CA PHE A 180 4.50 -21.42 -0.70
C PHE A 180 3.99 -22.48 -1.66
N LYS A 181 4.10 -23.75 -1.26
CA LYS A 181 3.72 -24.91 -2.10
C LYS A 181 2.23 -24.90 -2.48
N ASN A 182 1.39 -24.30 -1.67
CA ASN A 182 -0.06 -24.24 -1.84
C ASN A 182 -0.55 -22.91 -2.47
N ALA A 183 0.36 -22.03 -2.92
CA ALA A 183 0.01 -20.76 -3.55
C ALA A 183 -0.13 -20.91 -5.09
N GLU A 184 -0.77 -21.98 -5.56
CA GLU A 184 -0.87 -22.31 -6.99
C GLU A 184 -1.54 -21.18 -7.79
N ASP A 185 -2.64 -20.62 -7.27
CA ASP A 185 -3.37 -19.52 -7.91
C ASP A 185 -2.48 -18.27 -8.09
N LEU A 186 -1.72 -17.89 -7.06
CA LEU A 186 -0.78 -16.77 -7.15
C LEU A 186 0.37 -17.06 -8.13
N GLN A 187 0.87 -18.29 -8.16
CA GLN A 187 1.90 -18.70 -9.13
C GLN A 187 1.37 -18.71 -10.57
N GLU A 188 0.08 -18.97 -10.78
CA GLU A 188 -0.57 -18.84 -12.08
C GLU A 188 -0.64 -17.36 -12.50
N VAL A 189 -1.07 -16.47 -11.60
CA VAL A 189 -1.06 -15.02 -11.83
C VAL A 189 0.33 -14.55 -12.24
N VAL A 190 1.37 -14.94 -11.50
CA VAL A 190 2.76 -14.55 -11.79
C VAL A 190 3.24 -15.06 -13.15
N ARG A 191 2.82 -16.25 -13.59
CA ARG A 191 3.13 -16.76 -14.94
C ARG A 191 2.43 -15.99 -16.05
N TRP A 192 1.28 -15.41 -15.76
CA TRP A 192 0.49 -14.64 -16.72
C TRP A 192 0.94 -13.18 -16.84
N LEU A 193 1.51 -12.60 -15.78
CA LEU A 193 1.93 -11.19 -15.77
C LEU A 193 2.88 -10.83 -16.94
N PRO A 194 2.71 -9.65 -17.55
CA PRO A 194 3.52 -9.18 -18.68
C PRO A 194 4.97 -8.84 -18.32
#